data_AF-A0A0D7KP89-F1
#
_entry.id   AF-A0A0D7KP89-F1
#
_cell.length_a   1.000
_cell.length_b   1.000
_cell.length_c   1.000
_cell.angle_alpha   90.00
_cell.angle_beta   90.00
_cell.angle_gamma   90.00
#
_symmetry.space_group_name_H-M   'P 1'
#
loop_
_entity.id
_entity.type
_entity.pdbx_description
1 polymer ?
#
loop_
_entity_poly.entity_id
_entity_poly.type
_entity_poly.pdbx_seq_one_letter_code
_entity_poly.pdbx_strand_id
1 'polypeptide(L)'
;GIAVEVEEQHMNIVTGLSGSGPAYLYYVMEAMMQAAVEGGLTKEDARDLTVQTVLGAAEMVRLTQEEPAELRRKVTSPGGTTQAALDVMNTHHVNKTIVSAVHRAAERSQEMEHQIGREIE
;
A
#
# COMPACT_ATOMS: atom_id res chain seq x y z
N GLY A 1 7.72 16.08 3.31
CA GLY A 1 7.38 15.29 2.11
C GLY A 1 8.53 15.34 1.13
N ILE A 2 8.38 14.74 -0.04
CA ILE A 2 9.33 14.84 -1.16
C ILE A 2 8.64 15.52 -2.35
N ALA A 3 9.42 16.01 -3.31
CA ALA A 3 8.95 16.46 -4.61
C ALA A 3 9.73 15.73 -5.71
N VAL A 4 9.03 15.35 -6.77
CA VAL A 4 9.61 14.66 -7.93
C VAL A 4 9.06 15.34 -9.18
N GLU A 5 9.96 15.72 -10.10
CA GLU A 5 9.57 16.24 -11.40
C GLU A 5 9.17 15.08 -12.32
N VAL A 6 8.01 15.19 -12.94
CA VAL A 6 7.47 14.20 -13.88
C VAL A 6 6.87 14.92 -15.08
N GLU A 7 6.81 14.22 -16.21
CA GLU A 7 6.06 14.72 -17.37
C GLU A 7 4.55 14.74 -17.07
N GLU A 8 3.83 15.71 -17.65
CA GLU A 8 2.39 15.90 -17.42
C GLU A 8 1.58 14.63 -17.69
N GLN A 9 1.95 13.85 -18.71
CA GLN A 9 1.29 12.58 -19.04
C GLN A 9 1.34 11.53 -17.91
N HIS A 10 2.20 11.70 -16.92
CA HIS A 10 2.31 10.82 -15.75
C HIS A 10 1.52 11.33 -14.54
N MET A 11 0.87 12.49 -14.59
CA MET A 11 0.15 13.04 -13.44
C MET A 11 -0.99 12.14 -12.96
N ASN A 12 -1.73 11.51 -13.88
CA ASN A 12 -2.78 10.55 -13.53
C ASN A 12 -2.25 9.35 -12.74
N ILE A 13 -1.08 8.80 -13.12
CA ILE A 13 -0.49 7.68 -12.36
C ILE A 13 0.10 8.14 -11.03
N VAL A 14 0.60 9.37 -10.92
CA VAL A 14 1.00 9.96 -9.63
C VAL A 14 -0.21 10.08 -8.70
N THR A 15 -1.36 10.53 -9.18
CA THR A 15 -2.61 10.57 -8.41
C THR A 15 -3.02 9.19 -7.92
N GLY A 16 -2.95 8.16 -8.78
CA GLY A 16 -3.24 6.79 -8.39
C GLY A 16 -2.24 6.23 -7.36
N LEU A 17 -0.95 6.54 -7.50
CA LEU A 17 0.11 6.02 -6.64
C LEU A 17 0.16 6.70 -5.27
N SER A 18 0.34 8.02 -5.24
CA SER A 18 0.67 8.78 -4.03
C SER A 18 -0.46 9.69 -3.55
N GLY A 19 -1.33 10.16 -4.45
CA GLY A 19 -2.54 10.89 -4.07
C GLY A 19 -3.54 9.99 -3.35
N SER A 20 -3.83 8.83 -3.94
CA SER A 20 -4.73 7.81 -3.38
C SER A 20 -3.99 6.82 -2.46
N GLY A 21 -2.67 6.73 -2.58
CA GLY A 21 -1.79 5.80 -1.86
C GLY A 21 -2.07 5.65 -0.36
N PRO A 22 -2.15 6.75 0.42
CA PRO A 22 -2.40 6.66 1.86
C PRO A 22 -3.67 5.88 2.23
N ALA A 23 -4.74 5.98 1.43
CA ALA A 23 -5.98 5.24 1.68
C ALA A 23 -5.79 3.73 1.56
N TYR A 24 -4.94 3.26 0.65
CA TYR A 24 -4.64 1.84 0.50
C TYR A 24 -3.95 1.29 1.75
N LEU A 25 -3.01 2.07 2.31
CA LEU A 25 -2.28 1.69 3.52
C LEU A 25 -3.21 1.73 4.74
N TYR A 26 -4.09 2.72 4.85
CA TYR A 26 -5.11 2.74 5.92
C TYR A 26 -6.02 1.52 5.84
N TYR A 27 -6.46 1.12 4.65
CA TYR A 27 -7.30 -0.06 4.46
C TYR A 27 -6.58 -1.36 4.89
N VAL A 28 -5.29 -1.50 4.59
CA VAL A 28 -4.47 -2.61 5.09
C VAL A 28 -4.33 -2.56 6.61
N MET A 29 -4.08 -1.37 7.17
CA MET A 29 -3.95 -1.19 8.62
C MET A 29 -5.26 -1.53 9.36
N GLU A 30 -6.42 -1.18 8.82
CA GLU A 30 -7.72 -1.56 9.36
C GLU A 30 -7.86 -3.08 9.48
N ALA A 31 -7.50 -3.82 8.41
CA ALA A 31 -7.53 -5.28 8.41
C ALA A 31 -6.53 -5.90 9.41
N MET A 32 -5.33 -5.33 9.52
CA MET A 32 -4.33 -5.77 10.51
C MET A 32 -4.82 -5.57 11.95
N MET A 33 -5.39 -4.39 12.25
CA MET A 33 -5.94 -4.08 13.57
C MET A 33 -7.13 -5.00 13.90
N GLN A 34 -8.01 -5.26 12.92
CA GLN A 34 -9.12 -6.20 13.08
C GLN A 34 -8.60 -7.59 13.47
N ALA A 35 -7.66 -8.16 12.70
CA ALA A 35 -7.10 -9.48 12.99
C ALA A 35 -6.41 -9.55 14.36
N ALA A 36 -5.72 -8.48 14.76
CA ALA A 36 -5.07 -8.40 16.07
C ALA A 36 -6.08 -8.38 17.23
N VAL A 37 -7.21 -7.67 17.08
CA VAL A 37 -8.30 -7.66 18.06
C VAL A 37 -9.02 -9.00 18.11
N GLU A 38 -9.29 -9.64 16.96
CA GLU A 38 -9.83 -11.00 16.89
C GLU A 38 -8.89 -12.02 17.55
N GLY A 39 -7.58 -11.79 17.47
CA GLY A 39 -6.54 -12.55 18.18
C GLY A 39 -6.42 -12.25 19.68
N GLY A 40 -7.21 -11.31 20.22
CA GLY A 40 -7.32 -11.03 21.65
C GLY A 40 -6.55 -9.81 22.15
N LEU A 41 -5.94 -9.00 21.27
CA LEU A 41 -5.35 -7.73 21.68
C LEU A 41 -6.41 -6.67 21.99
N THR A 42 -6.04 -5.69 22.82
CA THR A 42 -6.85 -4.49 22.95
C THR A 42 -6.82 -3.69 21.64
N LYS A 43 -7.85 -2.89 21.40
CA LYS A 43 -7.91 -2.00 20.24
C LYS A 43 -6.74 -1.01 20.21
N GLU A 44 -6.28 -0.57 21.38
CA GLU A 44 -5.16 0.36 21.54
C GLU A 44 -3.85 -0.32 21.15
N ASP A 45 -3.55 -1.49 21.71
CA ASP A 45 -2.33 -2.25 21.36
C ASP A 45 -2.31 -2.63 19.88
N ALA A 46 -3.45 -3.09 19.34
CA ALA A 46 -3.59 -3.44 17.93
C ALA A 46 -3.26 -2.25 17.02
N ARG A 47 -3.75 -1.04 17.38
CA ARG A 47 -3.47 0.19 16.65
C ARG A 47 -1.99 0.55 16.70
N ASP A 48 -1.41 0.59 17.89
CA ASP A 48 -0.05 1.08 18.08
C ASP A 48 0.98 0.15 17.44
N LEU A 49 0.81 -1.17 17.59
CA LEU A 49 1.63 -2.17 16.90
C LEU A 49 1.51 -2.07 15.38
N THR A 50 0.30 -1.86 14.85
CA THR A 50 0.07 -1.74 13.40
C THR A 50 0.75 -0.48 12.85
N VAL A 51 0.57 0.67 13.50
CA VAL A 51 1.19 1.94 13.10
C VAL A 51 2.71 1.83 13.10
N GLN A 52 3.29 1.30 14.18
CA GLN A 52 4.74 1.14 14.29
C GLN A 52 5.29 0.16 13.25
N THR A 53 4.55 -0.91 12.93
CA THR A 53 4.94 -1.88 11.90
C THR A 53 5.04 -1.24 10.53
N VAL A 54 4.02 -0.47 10.12
CA VAL A 54 4.00 0.21 8.82
C VAL A 54 5.09 1.29 8.75
N LEU A 55 5.25 2.07 9.81
CA LEU A 55 6.30 3.09 9.90
C LEU A 55 7.71 2.46 9.77
N GLY A 56 7.98 1.40 10.55
CA GLY A 56 9.26 0.71 10.53
C GLY A 56 9.57 0.08 9.17
N ALA A 57 8.58 -0.51 8.50
CA ALA A 57 8.77 -1.07 7.17
C ALA A 57 9.15 0.01 6.14
N ALA A 58 8.47 1.14 6.13
CA ALA A 58 8.79 2.27 5.25
C ALA A 58 10.17 2.87 5.58
N GLU A 59 10.49 2.99 6.86
CA GLU A 59 11.80 3.49 7.29
C GLU A 59 12.94 2.55 6.90
N MET A 60 12.76 1.23 6.96
CA MET A 60 13.76 0.27 6.52
C MET A 60 14.10 0.42 5.04
N VAL A 61 13.10 0.61 4.17
CA VAL A 61 13.34 0.90 2.73
C VAL A 61 14.17 2.17 2.59
N ARG A 62 13.78 3.24 3.30
CA ARG A 62 14.46 4.54 3.25
C ARG A 62 15.90 4.49 3.78
N LEU A 63 16.16 3.76 4.86
CA LEU A 63 17.48 3.72 5.50
C LEU A 63 18.45 2.78 4.77
N THR A 64 17.97 1.63 4.33
CA THR A 64 18.83 0.61 3.71
C THR A 64 19.02 0.81 2.22
N GLN A 65 18.10 1.53 1.56
CA GLN A 65 18.02 1.65 0.10
C GLN A 65 17.86 0.28 -0.60
N GLU A 66 17.46 -0.75 0.15
CA GLU A 66 17.16 -2.07 -0.40
C GLU A 66 15.75 -2.10 -0.97
N GLU A 67 15.59 -2.89 -2.03
CA GLU A 67 14.28 -3.13 -2.62
C GLU A 67 13.34 -3.84 -1.61
N PRO A 68 12.04 -3.49 -1.58
CA PRO A 68 11.08 -4.12 -0.66
C PRO A 68 11.03 -5.65 -0.77
N ALA A 69 11.31 -6.21 -1.96
CA ALA A 69 11.38 -7.65 -2.16
C ALA A 69 12.53 -8.31 -1.38
N GLU A 70 13.70 -7.66 -1.30
CA GLU A 70 14.84 -8.15 -0.54
C GLU A 70 14.62 -8.03 0.96
N LEU A 71 14.08 -6.89 1.42
CA LEU A 71 13.71 -6.73 2.83
C LEU A 71 12.67 -7.77 3.26
N ARG A 72 11.64 -8.03 2.44
CA ARG A 72 10.66 -9.09 2.67
C ARG A 72 11.33 -10.46 2.76
N ARG A 73 12.28 -10.78 1.88
CA ARG A 73 13.02 -12.05 1.90
C ARG A 73 13.83 -12.20 3.20
N LYS A 74 14.49 -11.14 3.67
CA LYS A 74 15.30 -11.16 4.90
C LYS A 74 14.49 -11.47 6.15
N VAL A 75 13.21 -11.10 6.19
CA VAL A 75 12.30 -11.37 7.33
C VAL A 75 11.42 -12.63 7.12
N THR A 76 11.70 -13.41 6.07
CA THR A 76 10.92 -14.62 5.73
C THR A 76 11.82 -15.85 5.83
N SER A 77 11.66 -16.63 6.90
CA SER A 77 12.32 -17.93 7.03
C SER A 77 11.50 -19.04 6.33
N PRO A 78 12.15 -20.03 5.69
CA PRO A 78 11.45 -21.19 5.12
C PRO A 78 10.62 -21.91 6.18
N GLY A 79 9.33 -22.12 5.91
CA GLY A 79 8.38 -22.74 6.84
C GLY A 79 7.99 -21.89 8.06
N GLY A 80 8.42 -20.62 8.11
CA GLY A 80 8.11 -19.69 9.19
C GLY A 80 6.72 -19.07 9.10
N THR A 81 6.35 -18.32 10.14
CA THR A 81 5.05 -17.62 10.24
C THR A 81 4.85 -16.59 9.13
N THR A 82 5.89 -15.81 8.79
CA THR A 82 5.84 -14.85 7.68
C THR A 82 5.57 -15.54 6.34
N GLN A 83 6.21 -16.68 6.08
CA GLN A 83 6.00 -17.43 4.84
C GLN A 83 4.54 -17.90 4.74
N ALA A 84 4.00 -18.48 5.81
CA ALA A 84 2.61 -18.95 5.83
C ALA A 84 1.61 -17.81 5.56
N ALA A 85 1.83 -16.62 6.12
CA ALA A 85 0.99 -15.46 5.86
C ALA A 85 1.10 -14.99 4.39
N LEU A 86 2.32 -14.94 3.83
CA LEU A 86 2.54 -14.56 2.44
C LEU A 86 1.93 -15.56 1.45
N ASP A 87 1.92 -16.85 1.77
CA ASP A 87 1.27 -17.87 0.94
C ASP A 87 -0.24 -17.64 0.82
N VAL A 88 -0.90 -17.22 1.91
CA VAL A 88 -2.31 -16.80 1.89
C VAL A 88 -2.51 -15.56 1.02
N MET A 89 -1.66 -14.54 1.18
CA MET A 89 -1.74 -13.31 0.37
C MET A 89 -1.53 -13.59 -1.12
N ASN A 90 -0.61 -14.50 -1.46
CA ASN A 90 -0.32 -14.91 -2.84
C ASN A 90 -1.51 -15.66 -3.46
N THR A 91 -2.11 -16.58 -2.69
CA THR A 91 -3.31 -17.33 -3.09
C THR A 91 -4.47 -16.38 -3.42
N HIS A 92 -4.61 -15.30 -2.66
CA HIS A 92 -5.65 -14.27 -2.88
C HIS A 92 -5.20 -13.13 -3.79
N HIS A 93 -4.04 -13.26 -4.44
CA HIS A 93 -3.51 -12.32 -5.43
C HIS A 93 -3.39 -10.88 -4.93
N VAL A 94 -3.12 -10.67 -3.63
CA VAL A 94 -3.08 -9.34 -2.99
C VAL A 94 -2.19 -8.36 -3.75
N ASN A 95 -1.01 -8.80 -4.21
CA ASN A 95 -0.11 -7.96 -5.00
C ASN A 95 -0.75 -7.47 -6.31
N LYS A 96 -1.38 -8.37 -7.08
CA LYS A 96 -2.06 -8.02 -8.34
C LYS A 96 -3.24 -7.08 -8.09
N THR A 97 -3.95 -7.27 -6.98
CA THR A 97 -5.07 -6.40 -6.58
C THR A 97 -4.59 -4.98 -6.28
N ILE A 98 -3.49 -4.82 -5.55
CA ILE A 98 -2.91 -3.49 -5.26
C ILE A 98 -2.48 -2.80 -6.56
N VAL A 99 -1.78 -3.51 -7.46
CA VAL A 99 -1.39 -2.98 -8.77
C VAL A 99 -2.62 -2.51 -9.56
N SER A 100 -3.67 -3.32 -9.60
CA SER A 100 -4.92 -2.99 -10.28
C SER A 100 -5.63 -1.79 -9.65
N ALA A 101 -5.58 -1.64 -8.33
CA ALA A 101 -6.17 -0.50 -7.61
C ALA A 101 -5.49 0.82 -7.98
N VAL A 102 -4.15 0.83 -8.06
CA VAL A 102 -3.39 2.01 -8.49
C VAL A 102 -3.74 2.40 -9.92
N HIS A 103 -3.78 1.43 -10.85
CA HIS A 103 -4.17 1.69 -12.24
C HIS A 103 -5.60 2.20 -12.34
N ARG A 104 -6.55 1.57 -11.63
CA ARG A 104 -7.95 2.01 -11.64
C ARG A 104 -8.12 3.42 -11.12
N ALA A 105 -7.37 3.82 -10.09
CA ALA A 105 -7.38 5.18 -9.58
C ALA A 105 -6.81 6.19 -10.58
N ALA A 106 -5.73 5.83 -11.30
CA ALA A 106 -5.19 6.65 -12.37
C ALA A 106 -6.17 6.81 -13.54
N GLU A 107 -6.81 5.72 -13.98
CA GLU A 107 -7.87 5.74 -14.99
C GLU A 107 -9.03 6.65 -14.55
N ARG A 108 -9.41 6.60 -13.27
CA ARG A 108 -10.48 7.46 -12.74
C ARG A 108 -10.11 8.93 -12.79
N SER A 109 -8.86 9.26 -12.44
CA SER A 109 -8.33 10.63 -12.52
C SER A 109 -8.46 11.16 -13.96
N GLN A 110 -8.06 10.35 -14.95
CA GLN A 110 -8.18 10.72 -16.36
C GLN A 110 -9.63 10.86 -16.84
N GLU A 111 -10.53 9.96 -16.41
CA GLU A 111 -11.97 10.08 -16.69
C GLU A 111 -12.54 11.41 -16.18
N MET A 112 -12.12 11.85 -14.99
CA MET A 112 -12.57 13.09 -14.36
C MET A 112 -12.07 14.33 -15.12
N GLU A 113 -10.81 14.33 -15.57
CA GLU A 113 -10.25 15.39 -16.41
C GLU A 113 -11.06 15.57 -17.70
N HIS A 114 -11.40 14.46 -18.38
CA HIS A 114 -12.23 14.50 -19.59
C HIS A 114 -13.70 14.91 -19.31
N GLN A 115 -14.24 14.64 -18.12
CA GLN A 115 -15.57 15.10 -17.72
C GLN A 115 -15.58 16.62 -17.56
N ILE A 116 -14.60 17.18 -16.86
CA ILE A 116 -14.45 18.63 -16.66
C ILE A 116 -14.28 19.36 -17.99
N GLY A 117 -13.43 18.83 -18.89
CA GLY A 117 -13.23 19.44 -20.22
C GLY A 117 -14.53 19.55 -21.03
N ARG A 118 -15.42 18.56 -20.94
CA ARG A 118 -16.71 18.55 -21.66
C ARG A 118 -17.79 19.42 -21.01
N GLU A 119 -17.66 19.76 -19.74
CA GLU A 119 -18.61 20.66 -19.05
C GLU A 119 -18.29 22.15 -19.30
N ILE A 120 -17.07 22.44 -19.77
CA ILE A 120 -16.60 23.80 -20.06
C ILE A 120 -16.81 24.19 -21.54
N GLU A 121 -17.01 23.21 -22.43
CA GLU A 121 -17.38 23.39 -23.86
C GLU A 121 -18.89 23.61 -24.05
#